data_AF-A0A5M6ZMD2-F1
#
_entry.id   AF-A0A5M6ZMD2-F1
#
_cell.length_a   1.000
_cell.length_b   1.000
_cell.length_c   1.000
_cell.angle_alpha   90.00
_cell.angle_beta   90.00
_cell.angle_gamma   90.00
#
_symmetry.space_group_name_H-M   'P 1'
#
loop_
_entity.id
_entity.type
_entity.pdbx_description
1 polymer ?
#
loop_
_entity_poly.entity_id
_entity_poly.type
_entity_poly.pdbx_seq_one_letter_code
_entity_poly.pdbx_strand_id
1 'polypeptide(L)'
;MWALLSGYGLKQPLLSLAIFSIVVTVFMTIRMGLLDGEAIPYWRLRYLAYWGWLGREIVKSNIAVLKIVLSPVIDIKPVVTRTPVSLKDDVARATLANSYTLTPGTVTMEIEEGGFILHGLDESFCGQEGFRIFERKVKSATGEGSE
;
A
#
# COMPACT_ATOMS: atom_id res chain seq x y z
N MET A 1 -0.92 -12.77 -17.73
CA MET A 1 -0.44 -11.59 -18.49
C MET A 1 0.46 -11.99 -19.67
N TRP A 2 1.52 -12.76 -19.43
CA TRP A 2 2.46 -13.23 -20.48
C TRP A 2 1.81 -13.95 -21.67
N ALA A 3 0.93 -14.93 -21.43
CA ALA A 3 0.25 -15.67 -22.49
C ALA A 3 -0.69 -14.81 -23.35
N LEU A 4 -1.20 -13.71 -22.80
CA LEU A 4 -2.12 -12.79 -23.47
C LEU A 4 -1.38 -11.82 -24.42
N LEU A 5 -0.14 -11.44 -24.07
CA LEU A 5 0.74 -10.57 -24.86
C LEU A 5 1.60 -11.33 -25.87
N SER A 6 1.78 -12.65 -25.67
CA SER A 6 2.70 -13.45 -26.50
C SER A 6 2.16 -13.71 -27.91
N GLY A 7 0.84 -13.64 -28.17
CA GLY A 7 0.27 -13.79 -29.53
C GLY A 7 0.58 -15.09 -30.28
N TYR A 8 1.28 -16.04 -29.66
CA TYR A 8 1.77 -17.27 -30.28
C TYR A 8 0.89 -18.46 -29.88
N GLY A 9 0.22 -19.04 -30.87
CA GLY A 9 -0.46 -20.34 -30.73
C GLY A 9 0.54 -21.44 -30.36
N LEU A 10 0.22 -22.14 -29.28
CA LEU A 10 0.83 -23.35 -28.71
C LEU A 10 1.88 -24.04 -29.61
N LYS A 11 3.16 -23.70 -29.43
CA LYS A 11 4.30 -24.53 -29.85
C LYS A 11 5.00 -25.11 -28.62
N GLN A 12 5.53 -26.32 -28.79
CA GLN A 12 6.10 -27.20 -27.76
C GLN A 12 7.17 -26.62 -26.80
N PRO A 13 7.97 -25.56 -27.10
CA PRO A 13 8.90 -25.02 -26.09
C PRO A 13 8.23 -24.16 -25.00
N LEU A 14 6.96 -23.75 -25.16
CA LEU A 14 6.26 -22.94 -24.16
C LEU A 14 5.90 -23.75 -22.90
N LEU A 15 5.66 -25.05 -23.05
CA LEU A 15 5.24 -25.91 -21.95
C LEU A 15 6.39 -26.17 -20.96
N SER A 16 7.61 -26.42 -21.47
CA SER A 16 8.79 -26.61 -20.62
C SER A 16 9.17 -25.32 -19.89
N LEU A 17 9.07 -24.16 -20.55
CA LEU A 17 9.29 -22.86 -19.91
C LEU A 17 8.23 -22.57 -18.84
N ALA A 18 6.96 -22.94 -19.08
CA ALA A 18 5.90 -22.79 -18.09
C ALA A 18 6.14 -23.67 -16.86
N ILE A 19 6.51 -24.94 -17.06
CA ILE A 19 6.85 -25.86 -15.95
C ILE A 19 8.07 -25.35 -15.20
N PHE A 20 9.12 -24.92 -15.90
CA PHE A 20 10.30 -24.34 -15.27
C PHE A 20 9.95 -23.09 -14.45
N SER A 21 9.12 -22.20 -14.99
CA SER A 21 8.63 -21.01 -14.28
C SER A 21 7.84 -21.36 -13.02
N ILE A 22 6.97 -22.38 -13.07
CA ILE A 22 6.24 -22.87 -11.90
C ILE A 22 7.21 -23.39 -10.85
N VAL A 23 8.18 -24.22 -11.25
CA VAL A 23 9.18 -24.78 -10.33
C VAL A 23 10.03 -23.70 -9.69
N VAL A 24 10.52 -22.74 -10.48
CA VAL A 24 11.29 -21.59 -9.97
C VAL A 24 10.44 -20.76 -9.01
N THR A 25 9.18 -20.50 -9.34
CA THR A 25 8.26 -19.74 -8.49
C THR A 25 8.02 -20.47 -7.17
N VAL A 26 7.69 -21.76 -7.20
CA VAL A 26 7.47 -22.57 -5.99
C VAL A 26 8.74 -22.64 -5.14
N PHE A 27 9.90 -22.84 -5.77
CA PHE A 27 11.20 -22.85 -5.10
C PHE A 27 11.50 -21.51 -4.42
N MET A 28 11.27 -20.38 -5.11
CA MET A 28 11.44 -19.04 -4.55
C MET A 28 10.49 -18.78 -3.39
N THR A 29 9.20 -19.11 -3.53
CA THR A 29 8.20 -18.94 -2.47
C THR A 29 8.57 -19.71 -1.22
N ILE A 30 9.03 -20.97 -1.37
CA ILE A 30 9.51 -21.78 -0.24
C ILE A 30 10.78 -21.16 0.35
N ARG A 31 11.74 -20.78 -0.50
CA ARG A 31 13.02 -20.22 -0.03
C ARG A 31 12.86 -18.90 0.70
N MET A 32 11.90 -18.07 0.31
CA MET A 32 11.59 -16.79 0.94
C MET A 32 10.72 -16.92 2.19
N GLY A 33 10.26 -18.12 2.54
CA GLY A 33 9.36 -18.31 3.69
C GLY A 33 7.98 -17.69 3.49
N LEU A 34 7.58 -17.39 2.25
CA LEU A 34 6.28 -16.79 1.91
C LEU A 34 5.06 -17.70 2.18
N LEU A 35 5.29 -18.90 2.72
CA LEU A 35 4.26 -19.84 3.17
C LEU A 35 3.80 -19.57 4.61
N ASP A 36 4.18 -18.44 5.19
CA ASP A 36 3.50 -17.90 6.36
C ASP A 36 2.17 -17.26 5.91
N GLY A 37 1.12 -17.40 6.74
CA GLY A 37 -0.27 -17.00 6.44
C GLY A 37 -0.50 -15.51 6.16
N GLU A 38 0.58 -14.74 6.03
CA GLU A 38 0.67 -13.35 5.59
C GLU A 38 0.52 -13.18 4.08
N ALA A 39 0.58 -14.27 3.30
CA ALA A 39 0.25 -14.27 1.88
C ALA A 39 -1.23 -13.90 1.68
N ILE A 40 -1.47 -12.60 1.55
CA ILE A 40 -2.73 -11.89 1.31
C ILE A 40 -3.85 -12.84 0.87
N PRO A 41 -4.92 -13.01 1.69
CA PRO A 41 -6.09 -13.71 1.25
C PRO A 41 -6.78 -12.88 0.17
N TYR A 42 -6.39 -13.08 -1.09
CA TYR A 42 -6.95 -12.45 -2.30
C TYR A 42 -8.48 -12.63 -2.40
N TRP A 43 -9.05 -13.55 -1.61
CA TRP A 43 -10.48 -13.80 -1.52
C TRP A 43 -11.26 -12.80 -0.61
N ARG A 44 -10.58 -11.91 0.13
CA ARG A 44 -11.27 -10.94 0.98
C ARG A 44 -11.77 -9.75 0.13
N LEU A 45 -13.05 -9.78 -0.21
CA LEU A 45 -13.82 -8.67 -0.82
C LEU A 45 -13.59 -7.30 -0.12
N ARG A 46 -13.19 -7.33 1.15
CA ARG A 46 -12.79 -6.17 1.98
C ARG A 46 -11.64 -5.37 1.38
N TYR A 47 -10.66 -6.03 0.72
CA TYR A 47 -9.56 -5.33 0.05
C TYR A 47 -10.04 -4.56 -1.18
N LEU A 48 -10.99 -5.09 -1.97
CA LEU A 48 -11.54 -4.36 -3.12
C LEU A 48 -12.27 -3.08 -2.67
N ALA A 49 -13.06 -3.17 -1.59
CA ALA A 49 -13.71 -2.00 -1.01
C ALA A 49 -12.69 -0.99 -0.46
N TYR A 50 -11.60 -1.48 0.15
CA TYR A 50 -10.49 -0.65 0.59
C TYR A 50 -9.81 0.08 -0.57
N TRP A 51 -9.47 -0.62 -1.66
CA TRP A 51 -8.86 -0.02 -2.86
C TRP A 51 -9.76 1.04 -3.50
N GLY A 52 -11.07 0.81 -3.58
CA GLY A 52 -12.01 1.82 -4.07
C GLY A 52 -12.07 3.06 -3.19
N TRP A 53 -12.09 2.88 -1.86
CA TRP A 53 -12.02 3.99 -0.91
C TRP A 53 -10.70 4.76 -0.99
N LEU A 54 -9.58 4.03 -1.05
CA LEU A 54 -8.24 4.61 -1.16
C LEU A 54 -8.07 5.42 -2.44
N GLY A 55 -8.57 4.91 -3.57
CA GLY A 55 -8.57 5.64 -4.84
C GLY A 55 -9.29 6.99 -4.73
N ARG A 56 -10.41 7.05 -4.00
CA ARG A 56 -11.12 8.32 -3.75
C ARG A 56 -10.29 9.32 -2.95
N GLU A 57 -9.63 8.87 -1.89
CA GLU A 57 -8.79 9.74 -1.05
C GLU A 57 -7.52 10.20 -1.79
N ILE A 58 -6.94 9.36 -2.66
CA ILE A 58 -5.84 9.74 -3.55
C ILE A 58 -6.28 10.87 -4.49
N VAL A 59 -7.44 10.73 -5.15
CA VAL A 59 -7.96 11.77 -6.05
C VAL A 59 -8.23 13.08 -5.30
N LYS A 60 -8.86 13.01 -4.13
CA LYS A 60 -9.15 14.20 -3.29
C LYS A 60 -7.87 14.93 -2.87
N SER A 61 -6.86 14.17 -2.44
CA SER A 61 -5.58 14.73 -2.00
C SER A 61 -4.82 15.33 -3.19
N ASN A 62 -4.85 14.70 -4.37
CA ASN A 62 -4.25 15.25 -5.60
C ASN A 62 -4.85 16.60 -5.96
N ILE A 63 -6.17 16.76 -5.83
CA ILE A 63 -6.83 18.05 -6.04
C ILE A 63 -6.37 19.09 -5.02
N ALA A 64 -6.17 18.71 -3.75
CA ALA A 64 -5.69 19.62 -2.72
C ALA A 64 -4.26 20.10 -3.01
N VAL A 65 -3.35 19.19 -3.37
CA VAL A 65 -1.98 19.55 -3.78
C VAL A 65 -1.97 20.40 -5.04
N LEU A 66 -2.81 20.07 -6.03
CA LEU A 66 -2.92 20.87 -7.26
C LEU A 66 -3.33 22.32 -6.98
N LYS A 67 -4.24 22.55 -6.03
CA LYS A 67 -4.62 23.92 -5.59
C LYS A 67 -3.46 24.68 -4.98
N ILE A 68 -2.60 24.01 -4.22
CA ILE A 68 -1.39 24.61 -3.62
C ILE A 68 -0.40 24.98 -4.72
N VAL A 69 -0.15 24.07 -5.68
CA VAL A 69 0.80 24.29 -6.79
C VAL A 69 0.33 25.38 -7.75
N LEU A 70 -0.98 25.47 -8.01
CA LEU A 70 -1.57 26.52 -8.87
C LEU A 70 -1.77 27.86 -8.14
N SER A 71 -1.56 27.91 -6.83
CA SER A 71 -1.69 29.16 -6.08
C SER A 71 -0.58 30.13 -6.49
N PRO A 72 -0.89 31.41 -6.80
CA PRO A 72 0.11 32.42 -7.11
C PRO A 72 1.02 32.76 -5.91
N VAL A 73 0.59 32.41 -4.70
CA VAL A 73 1.38 32.51 -3.47
C VAL A 73 1.44 31.13 -2.83
N ILE A 74 2.64 30.57 -2.73
CA ILE A 74 2.90 29.26 -2.14
C ILE A 74 3.29 29.49 -0.66
N ASP A 75 2.34 29.26 0.26
CA ASP A 75 2.59 29.20 1.71
C ASP A 75 2.49 27.73 2.15
N ILE A 76 3.61 27.01 2.11
CA ILE A 76 3.71 25.61 2.55
C ILE A 76 4.54 25.54 3.83
N LYS A 77 4.08 24.76 4.81
CA LYS A 77 4.79 24.56 6.08
C LYS A 77 5.10 23.07 6.28
N PRO A 78 6.26 22.60 5.78
CA PRO A 78 6.65 21.21 5.92
C PRO A 78 6.77 20.82 7.39
N VAL A 79 6.27 19.64 7.74
CA VAL A 79 6.30 19.13 9.12
C VAL A 79 6.76 17.68 9.14
N VAL A 80 7.45 17.31 10.22
CA VAL A 80 7.79 15.92 10.52
C VAL A 80 7.11 15.55 11.83
N THR A 81 6.27 14.52 11.80
CA THR A 81 5.50 14.07 12.96
C THR A 81 5.70 12.58 13.18
N ARG A 82 5.89 12.19 14.44
CA ARG A 82 5.89 10.80 14.88
C ARG A 82 4.49 10.42 15.32
N THR A 83 3.90 9.42 14.67
CA THR A 83 2.52 8.98 14.94
C THR A 83 2.52 7.53 15.44
N PRO A 84 1.94 7.23 16.61
CA PRO A 84 1.84 5.86 17.11
C PRO A 84 0.91 5.02 16.20
N VAL A 85 1.29 3.75 15.99
CA VAL A 85 0.54 2.79 15.17
C VAL A 85 0.21 1.57 16.01
N SER A 86 -1.04 1.11 15.94
CA SER A 86 -1.54 -0.04 16.70
C SER A 86 -1.53 -1.36 15.93
N LEU A 87 -1.19 -1.33 14.64
CA LEU A 87 -1.01 -2.50 13.77
C LEU A 87 0.30 -3.22 14.12
N LYS A 88 0.20 -4.54 14.33
CA LYS A 88 1.30 -5.47 14.63
C LYS A 88 1.73 -6.26 13.40
N ASP A 89 0.81 -6.57 12.50
CA ASP A 89 1.06 -7.32 11.28
C ASP A 89 1.93 -6.51 10.30
N ASP A 90 3.00 -7.12 9.79
CA ASP A 90 3.96 -6.44 8.92
C ASP A 90 3.32 -6.06 7.58
N VAL A 91 2.42 -6.90 7.04
CA VAL A 91 1.68 -6.60 5.81
C VAL A 91 0.71 -5.44 6.04
N ALA A 92 0.00 -5.39 7.17
CA ALA A 92 -0.86 -4.26 7.54
C ALA A 92 -0.06 -2.97 7.70
N ARG A 93 1.08 -3.02 8.41
CA ARG A 93 1.97 -1.86 8.61
C ARG A 93 2.50 -1.34 7.27
N ALA A 94 2.99 -2.23 6.41
CA ALA A 94 3.46 -1.88 5.06
C ALA A 94 2.33 -1.30 4.18
N THR A 95 1.13 -1.88 4.25
CA THR A 95 -0.04 -1.37 3.52
C THR A 95 -0.38 0.05 3.97
N LEU A 96 -0.45 0.29 5.29
CA LEU A 96 -0.71 1.62 5.84
C LEU A 96 0.34 2.64 5.38
N ALA A 97 1.62 2.30 5.50
CA ALA A 97 2.73 3.17 5.09
C ALA A 97 2.64 3.54 3.61
N ASN A 98 2.42 2.55 2.74
CA ASN A 98 2.30 2.75 1.30
C ASN A 98 1.07 3.58 0.93
N SER A 99 -0.07 3.32 1.57
CA SER A 99 -1.30 4.07 1.32
C SER A 99 -1.20 5.53 1.77
N TYR A 100 -0.47 5.80 2.85
CA TYR A 100 -0.21 7.15 3.32
C TYR A 100 0.84 7.89 2.47
N THR A 101 1.78 7.18 1.87
CA THR A 101 2.71 7.77 0.88
C THR A 101 2.01 8.04 -0.46
N LEU A 102 1.02 7.22 -0.84
CA LEU A 102 0.23 7.41 -2.07
C LEU A 102 -0.75 8.59 -1.99
N THR A 103 -1.13 9.03 -0.78
CA THR A 103 -1.86 10.27 -0.64
C THR A 103 -0.91 11.44 -0.83
N PRO A 104 -1.02 12.20 -1.94
CA PRO A 104 -0.12 13.29 -2.24
C PRO A 104 -0.14 14.35 -1.14
N GLY A 105 1.05 14.75 -0.69
CA GLY A 105 1.25 15.65 0.44
C GLY A 105 1.86 14.98 1.67
N THR A 106 2.04 13.66 1.67
CA THR A 106 2.67 12.91 2.78
C THR A 106 3.65 11.85 2.29
N VAL A 107 4.71 11.61 3.06
CA VAL A 107 5.69 10.55 2.85
C VAL A 107 5.97 9.84 4.17
N THR A 108 5.86 8.52 4.20
CA THR A 108 6.32 7.72 5.35
C THR A 108 7.83 7.56 5.24
N MET A 109 8.59 8.16 6.17
CA MET A 109 10.06 8.11 6.16
C MET A 109 10.59 6.86 6.86
N GLU A 110 9.99 6.48 7.99
CA GLU A 110 10.47 5.36 8.80
C GLU A 110 9.31 4.62 9.47
N ILE A 111 9.46 3.31 9.57
CA ILE A 111 8.52 2.38 10.19
C ILE A 111 9.22 1.76 11.41
N GLU A 112 8.89 2.23 12.61
CA GLU A 112 9.45 1.72 13.87
C GLU A 112 8.40 0.90 14.64
N GLU A 113 8.82 -0.01 15.52
CA GLU A 113 7.90 -0.80 16.36
C GLU A 113 6.87 0.07 17.10
N GLY A 114 7.28 1.24 17.60
CA GLY A 114 6.43 2.17 18.36
C GLY A 114 5.60 3.16 17.53
N GLY A 115 5.70 3.16 16.20
CA GLY A 115 4.97 4.09 15.33
C GLY A 115 5.71 4.48 14.05
N PHE A 116 5.11 5.36 13.26
CA PHE A 116 5.67 5.81 11.98
C PHE A 116 6.20 7.23 12.09
N ILE A 117 7.31 7.52 11.40
CA ILE A 117 7.79 8.87 11.17
C ILE A 117 7.27 9.33 9.81
N LEU A 118 6.45 10.38 9.84
CA LEU A 118 5.75 10.91 8.67
C LEU A 118 6.27 12.30 8.35
N HIS A 119 6.46 12.57 7.06
CA HIS A 119 6.76 13.88 6.53
C HIS A 119 5.55 14.41 5.74
N GLY A 120 5.11 15.61 6.07
CA GLY A 120 4.03 16.31 5.38
C GLY A 120 4.57 17.49 4.57
N LEU A 121 4.05 17.67 3.37
CA LEU A 121 4.29 18.85 2.54
C LEU A 121 3.76 20.13 3.20
N ASP A 122 2.68 19.98 3.97
CA ASP A 122 2.06 21.04 4.77
C ASP A 122 1.47 20.43 6.06
N GLU A 123 1.36 21.23 7.13
CA GLU A 123 0.80 20.82 8.42
C GLU A 123 -0.61 20.23 8.28
N SER A 124 -1.40 20.73 7.33
CA SER A 124 -2.76 20.25 7.06
C SER A 124 -2.84 18.78 6.62
N PHE A 125 -1.76 18.20 6.09
CA PHE A 125 -1.73 16.81 5.62
C PHE A 125 -1.33 15.80 6.71
N CYS A 126 -0.61 16.22 7.75
CA CYS A 126 -0.12 15.35 8.83
C CYS A 126 -1.03 15.29 10.07
N GLY A 127 -2.33 15.60 9.92
CA GLY A 127 -3.29 15.53 11.01
C GLY A 127 -3.46 14.11 11.58
N GLN A 128 -3.37 13.97 12.91
CA GLN A 128 -3.52 12.68 13.59
C GLN A 128 -4.88 12.01 13.32
N GLU A 129 -5.95 12.79 13.16
CA GLU A 129 -7.28 12.26 12.83
C GLU A 129 -7.31 11.60 11.44
N GLY A 130 -6.71 12.24 10.44
CA GLY A 130 -6.58 11.70 9.10
C GLY A 130 -5.86 10.36 9.12
N PHE A 131 -4.72 10.31 9.80
CA PHE A 131 -3.94 9.08 9.94
C PHE A 131 -4.74 7.92 10.58
N ARG A 132 -5.50 8.19 11.65
CA ARG A 132 -6.34 7.19 12.31
C ARG A 132 -7.45 6.62 11.42
N ILE A 133 -7.96 7.40 10.46
CA ILE A 133 -8.95 6.91 9.48
C ILE A 133 -8.30 5.85 8.58
N PHE A 134 -7.09 6.12 8.08
CA PHE A 134 -6.33 5.17 7.27
C PHE A 134 -6.00 3.90 8.07
N GLU A 135 -5.51 4.05 9.30
CA GLU A 135 -5.22 2.93 10.19
C GLU A 135 -6.45 2.05 10.41
N ARG A 136 -7.61 2.65 10.73
CA ARG A 136 -8.87 1.90 10.91
C ARG A 136 -9.29 1.17 9.63
N LYS A 137 -9.10 1.80 8.47
CA LYS A 137 -9.44 1.19 7.18
C LYS A 137 -8.52 0.02 6.85
N VAL A 138 -7.22 0.14 7.09
CA VAL A 138 -6.25 -0.95 6.92
C VAL A 138 -6.54 -2.08 7.89
N LYS A 139 -6.76 -1.78 9.18
CA LYS A 139 -7.18 -2.76 10.19
C LYS A 139 -8.42 -3.53 9.73
N SER A 140 -9.41 -2.81 9.18
CA SER A 140 -10.61 -3.41 8.62
C SER A 140 -10.38 -4.19 7.32
N ALA A 141 -9.32 -3.96 6.57
CA ALA A 141 -9.01 -4.70 5.35
C ALA A 141 -8.24 -5.98 5.68
N THR A 142 -7.21 -5.88 6.52
CA THR A 142 -6.35 -6.98 6.95
C THR A 142 -7.03 -7.89 7.98
N GLY A 143 -8.10 -7.42 8.63
CA GLY A 143 -8.83 -8.21 9.63
C GLY A 143 -8.06 -8.39 10.94
N GLU A 144 -7.07 -7.54 11.16
CA GLU A 144 -6.23 -7.55 12.36
C GLU A 144 -7.04 -7.02 13.56
N GLY A 145 -7.18 -7.81 14.62
CA GLY A 145 -8.02 -7.47 15.78
C GLY A 145 -9.46 -8.00 15.74
N SER A 146 -9.72 -9.08 14.97
CA SER A 146 -10.93 -9.92 15.13
C SER A 146 -10.64 -11.20 15.92
N GLU A 147 -9.83 -11.10 16.97
CA GLU A 147 -9.62 -12.11 18.01
C GLU A 147 -10.01 -11.53 19.36
#